data_AF-A0A6H0A046-F1
#
_entry.id   AF-A0A6H0A046-F1
#
_cell.length_a   1.000
_cell.length_b   1.000
_cell.length_c   1.000
_cell.angle_alpha   90.00
_cell.angle_beta   90.00
_cell.angle_gamma   90.00
#
_symmetry.space_group_name_H-M   'P 1'
#
loop_
_entity.id
_entity.type
_entity.pdbx_description
1 polymer ?
#
loop_
_entity_poly.entity_id
_entity_poly.type
_entity_poly.pdbx_seq_one_letter_code
_entity_poly.pdbx_strand_id
1 'polypeptide(L)'
;MTGEFLNFTLIFLVIAVVITLFVFRIVFAKRVEEKEAYEKEVYSFANLFEFVKQDIEKAITKNINNLGLAHDDMERNRRILNTLRDALRSCNTGDDSSKRYVIEYICDSLSKQYNFTEDNVNYVFTFNSPGQLTARDKFDISLFVLRRKYGKNALSKMIDEFKLAEPRKSGGYYIEDEDINQVYKVYGKQITLKDKIQIIAERIYAHYKGYGIIDMVRDMNIDGVSGGVSGMPSRMENIDDDEAFKLSLNKQKNSGLNCAWIMYKGKSIHLRFMAFEHEAELIRVVQVSYRYKFPGQLSESNPFIINEGFDGSRVTVACPPFAESWVFFIRKKFSSKSLELNQIVTHNNAELAMQLLIFLIKGNRTTAFTGAQGSGKTTLLIALIKYIHESLNLRIQETAFELNLRMIYNLRNILSFQETDKITGQMGMDFSKKTDGHVNILGEVATPPVASSMIQAGHLSLFTLLTHHAKTTDNLIFDVANSLKKEGIYNDDRSAQLAVVQVLEFNVHLTQLYDGTRFVERITQIIPIEPVESDLQSRIAKNKDEKDELLLDLQIEYYKQNTQVKPFITRNIIEFKNGRYEVAEPITAEKQKEMLERMSEEEGQQFKNLMKLWGEQAC
;
A
#
# COMPACT_ATOMS: atom_id res chain seq x y z
N MET A 1 17.18 -96.37 -13.17
CA MET A 1 17.67 -95.20 -13.94
C MET A 1 16.58 -94.18 -14.30
N THR A 2 15.30 -94.38 -13.98
CA THR A 2 14.22 -93.47 -14.43
C THR A 2 13.79 -92.42 -13.39
N GLY A 3 14.00 -92.65 -12.09
CA GLY A 3 13.59 -91.72 -11.02
C GLY A 3 14.52 -90.52 -10.81
N GLU A 4 15.85 -90.73 -10.88
CA GLU A 4 16.83 -89.65 -10.66
C GLU A 4 16.84 -88.63 -11.80
N PHE A 5 16.68 -89.09 -13.04
CA PHE A 5 16.62 -88.20 -14.22
C PHE A 5 15.35 -87.32 -14.20
N LEU A 6 14.24 -87.85 -13.68
CA LEU A 6 12.98 -87.10 -13.52
C LEU A 6 13.11 -86.02 -12.44
N ASN A 7 13.81 -86.30 -11.34
CA ASN A 7 14.06 -85.31 -10.29
C ASN A 7 15.01 -84.20 -10.76
N PHE A 8 16.08 -84.53 -11.48
CA PHE A 8 16.99 -83.51 -12.03
C PHE A 8 16.31 -82.59 -13.05
N THR A 9 15.43 -83.14 -13.89
CA THR A 9 14.66 -82.33 -14.85
C THR A 9 13.62 -81.45 -14.16
N LEU A 10 12.93 -81.94 -13.12
CA LEU A 10 12.03 -81.12 -12.29
C LEU A 10 12.76 -79.98 -11.57
N ILE A 11 13.91 -80.27 -10.96
CA ILE A 11 14.73 -79.25 -10.28
C ILE A 11 15.21 -78.19 -11.28
N PHE A 12 15.69 -78.61 -12.45
CA PHE A 12 16.11 -77.67 -13.49
C PHE A 12 14.96 -76.78 -13.98
N LEU A 13 13.76 -77.34 -14.12
CA LEU A 13 12.57 -76.61 -14.56
C LEU A 13 12.10 -75.59 -13.50
N VAL A 14 12.16 -75.96 -12.22
CA VAL A 14 11.89 -75.03 -11.11
C VAL A 14 12.92 -73.90 -11.08
N ILE A 15 14.21 -74.21 -11.22
CA ILE A 15 15.28 -73.20 -11.27
C ILE A 15 15.09 -72.27 -12.48
N ALA A 16 14.77 -72.82 -13.65
CA ALA A 16 14.49 -72.02 -14.84
C ALA A 16 13.29 -71.09 -14.64
N VAL A 17 12.22 -71.56 -13.98
CA VAL A 17 11.05 -70.71 -13.66
C VAL A 17 11.42 -69.60 -12.67
N VAL A 18 12.19 -69.90 -11.63
CA VAL A 18 12.65 -68.91 -10.63
C VAL A 18 13.56 -67.86 -11.28
N ILE A 19 14.52 -68.27 -12.10
CA ILE A 19 15.38 -67.36 -12.87
C ILE A 19 14.53 -66.51 -13.82
N THR A 20 13.56 -67.09 -14.51
CA THR A 20 12.66 -66.35 -15.42
C THR A 20 11.85 -65.30 -14.66
N LEU A 21 11.27 -65.64 -13.51
CA LEU A 21 10.53 -64.71 -12.66
C LEU A 21 11.44 -63.61 -12.10
N PHE A 22 12.68 -63.95 -11.74
CA PHE A 22 13.66 -62.99 -11.25
C PHE A 22 14.09 -61.99 -12.35
N VAL A 23 14.40 -62.48 -13.55
CA VAL A 23 14.71 -61.64 -14.72
C VAL A 23 13.50 -60.77 -15.10
N PHE A 24 12.29 -61.35 -15.12
CA PHE A 24 11.06 -60.59 -15.39
C PHE A 24 10.86 -59.47 -14.36
N ARG A 25 11.12 -59.74 -13.06
CA ARG A 25 11.05 -58.72 -12.00
C ARG A 25 12.07 -57.60 -12.20
N ILE A 26 13.30 -57.92 -12.59
CA ILE A 26 14.36 -56.92 -12.85
C ILE A 26 14.01 -56.07 -14.07
N VAL A 27 13.61 -56.68 -15.19
CA VAL A 27 13.25 -55.95 -16.42
C VAL A 27 12.01 -55.10 -16.20
N PHE A 28 11.02 -55.62 -15.46
CA PHE A 28 9.83 -54.85 -15.10
C PHE A 28 10.18 -53.67 -14.19
N ALA A 29 11.01 -53.87 -13.16
CA ALA A 29 11.47 -52.79 -12.29
C ALA A 29 12.21 -51.71 -13.08
N LYS A 30 13.12 -52.09 -13.98
CA LYS A 30 13.85 -51.15 -14.84
C LYS A 30 12.92 -50.36 -15.77
N ARG A 31 11.92 -51.02 -16.37
CA ARG A 31 10.90 -50.32 -17.20
C ARG A 31 10.04 -49.35 -16.40
N VAL A 32 9.70 -49.69 -15.15
CA VAL A 32 8.97 -48.78 -14.26
C VAL A 32 9.82 -47.57 -13.93
N GLU A 33 11.11 -47.77 -13.62
CA GLU A 33 12.06 -46.69 -13.32
C GLU A 33 12.31 -45.77 -14.53
N GLU A 34 12.49 -46.33 -15.73
CA GLU A 34 12.60 -45.57 -16.99
C GLU A 34 11.32 -44.76 -17.28
N LYS A 35 10.14 -45.36 -17.05
CA LYS A 35 8.86 -44.66 -17.21
C LYS A 35 8.70 -43.52 -16.21
N GLU A 36 9.04 -43.74 -14.93
CA GLU A 36 8.96 -42.72 -13.89
C GLU A 36 9.95 -41.57 -14.16
N ALA A 37 11.15 -41.87 -14.64
CA ALA A 37 12.12 -40.84 -15.05
C ALA A 37 11.60 -40.01 -16.23
N TYR A 38 11.00 -40.65 -17.24
CA TYR A 38 10.37 -39.96 -18.37
C TYR A 38 9.20 -39.07 -17.92
N GLU A 39 8.32 -39.58 -17.06
CA GLU A 39 7.21 -38.79 -16.53
C GLU A 39 7.70 -37.60 -15.68
N LYS A 40 8.73 -37.78 -14.85
CA LYS A 40 9.34 -36.66 -14.09
C LYS A 40 9.90 -35.58 -15.00
N GLU A 41 10.52 -35.95 -16.11
CA GLU A 41 11.03 -35.01 -17.10
C GLU A 41 9.89 -34.27 -17.79
N VAL A 42 8.93 -35.01 -18.36
CA VAL A 42 7.78 -34.43 -19.09
C VAL A 42 6.95 -33.51 -18.20
N TYR A 43 6.61 -33.95 -16.98
CA TYR A 43 5.80 -33.19 -16.03
C TYR A 43 6.64 -32.29 -15.11
N SER A 44 7.84 -31.90 -15.53
CA SER A 44 8.63 -30.90 -14.84
C SER A 44 8.10 -29.48 -15.08
N PHE A 45 8.23 -28.59 -14.10
CA PHE A 45 7.77 -27.20 -14.23
C PHE A 45 8.34 -26.49 -15.47
N ALA A 46 9.61 -26.73 -15.80
CA ALA A 46 10.27 -26.16 -16.97
C ALA A 46 9.61 -26.57 -18.30
N ASN A 47 9.29 -27.86 -18.45
CA ASN A 47 8.64 -28.37 -19.66
C ASN A 47 7.17 -27.93 -19.77
N LEU A 48 6.45 -27.86 -18.65
CA LEU A 48 5.11 -27.26 -18.62
C LEU A 48 5.14 -25.78 -19.03
N PHE A 49 6.10 -25.02 -18.49
CA PHE A 49 6.26 -23.60 -18.80
C PHE A 49 6.55 -23.39 -20.30
N GLU A 50 7.48 -24.16 -20.87
CA GLU A 50 7.81 -24.06 -22.29
C GLU A 50 6.63 -24.50 -23.18
N PHE A 51 5.90 -25.54 -22.78
CA PHE A 51 4.66 -25.94 -23.46
C PHE A 51 3.63 -24.79 -23.51
N VAL A 52 3.33 -24.17 -22.36
CA VAL A 52 2.36 -23.08 -22.26
C VAL A 52 2.79 -21.87 -23.08
N LYS A 53 4.09 -21.53 -23.04
CA LYS A 53 4.65 -20.44 -23.83
C LYS A 53 4.46 -20.68 -25.33
N GLN A 54 4.77 -21.89 -25.81
CA GLN A 54 4.58 -22.25 -27.22
C GLN A 54 3.09 -22.29 -27.61
N ASP A 55 2.20 -22.77 -26.74
CA ASP A 55 0.76 -22.78 -26.99
C ASP A 55 0.21 -21.36 -27.14
N ILE A 56 0.59 -20.44 -26.25
CA ILE A 56 0.23 -19.02 -26.33
C ILE A 56 0.79 -18.39 -27.62
N GLU A 57 2.06 -18.63 -27.95
CA GLU A 57 2.68 -18.09 -29.18
C GLU A 57 1.97 -18.61 -30.45
N LYS A 58 1.66 -19.91 -30.50
CA LYS A 58 0.87 -20.51 -31.60
C LYS A 58 -0.52 -19.91 -31.67
N ALA A 59 -1.19 -19.71 -30.54
CA ALA A 59 -2.52 -19.12 -30.49
C ALA A 59 -2.53 -17.68 -31.02
N ILE A 60 -1.53 -16.87 -30.68
CA ILE A 60 -1.42 -15.48 -31.12
C ILE A 60 -1.01 -15.37 -32.59
N THR A 61 -0.21 -16.28 -33.11
CA THR A 61 0.32 -16.25 -34.49
C THR A 61 -0.59 -16.95 -35.51
N LYS A 62 -1.62 -17.68 -35.05
CA LYS A 62 -2.55 -18.41 -35.90
C LYS A 62 -3.24 -17.51 -36.93
N ASN A 63 -3.05 -17.81 -38.21
CA ASN A 63 -3.75 -17.13 -39.30
C ASN A 63 -5.14 -17.74 -39.51
N ILE A 64 -6.18 -17.00 -39.11
CA ILE A 64 -7.58 -17.47 -39.13
C ILE A 64 -8.07 -17.69 -40.57
N ASN A 65 -7.53 -16.95 -41.54
CA ASN A 65 -7.97 -17.01 -42.94
C ASN A 65 -7.63 -18.35 -43.62
N ASN A 66 -6.66 -19.11 -43.09
CA ASN A 66 -6.20 -20.38 -43.67
C ASN A 66 -6.96 -21.59 -43.12
N LEU A 67 -7.98 -21.41 -42.26
CA LEU A 67 -8.67 -22.50 -41.58
C LEU A 67 -9.90 -23.05 -42.33
N GLY A 68 -10.29 -22.44 -43.45
CA GLY A 68 -11.44 -22.90 -44.25
C GLY A 68 -12.77 -22.93 -43.47
N LEU A 69 -12.91 -22.10 -42.44
CA LEU A 69 -14.08 -22.05 -41.56
C LEU A 69 -15.23 -21.24 -42.17
N ALA A 70 -16.46 -21.49 -41.71
CA ALA A 70 -17.60 -20.63 -42.01
C ALA A 70 -17.39 -19.21 -41.47
N HIS A 71 -18.03 -18.21 -42.08
CA HIS A 71 -17.83 -16.79 -41.76
C HIS A 71 -18.05 -16.48 -40.26
N ASP A 72 -19.11 -17.02 -39.66
CA ASP A 72 -19.46 -16.80 -38.26
C ASP A 72 -18.43 -17.42 -37.29
N ASP A 73 -17.91 -18.60 -37.62
CA ASP A 73 -16.86 -19.26 -36.85
C ASP A 73 -15.51 -18.54 -36.97
N MET A 74 -15.22 -17.95 -38.13
CA MET A 74 -14.05 -17.08 -38.32
C MET A 74 -14.13 -15.84 -37.44
N GLU A 75 -15.28 -15.16 -37.41
CA GLU A 75 -15.48 -13.99 -36.54
C GLU A 75 -15.32 -14.33 -35.07
N ARG A 76 -15.94 -15.44 -34.61
CA ARG A 76 -15.84 -15.90 -33.22
C ARG A 76 -14.40 -16.16 -32.82
N ASN A 77 -13.64 -16.90 -33.64
CA ASN A 77 -12.24 -17.20 -33.38
C ASN A 77 -11.37 -15.93 -33.39
N ARG A 78 -11.69 -14.95 -34.25
CA ARG A 78 -11.00 -13.66 -34.29
C ARG A 78 -11.24 -12.84 -33.02
N ARG A 79 -12.46 -12.85 -32.49
CA ARG A 79 -12.78 -12.20 -31.21
C ARG A 79 -12.00 -12.85 -30.06
N ILE A 80 -12.01 -14.18 -29.94
CA ILE A 80 -11.26 -14.91 -28.91
C ILE A 80 -9.77 -14.57 -28.95
N LEU A 81 -9.19 -14.56 -30.15
CA LEU A 81 -7.77 -14.27 -30.36
C LEU A 81 -7.42 -12.81 -30.03
N ASN A 82 -8.27 -11.85 -30.38
CA ASN A 82 -8.09 -10.46 -29.98
C ASN A 82 -8.20 -10.29 -28.46
N THR A 83 -9.20 -10.91 -27.83
CA THR A 83 -9.35 -10.90 -26.36
C THR A 83 -8.12 -11.47 -25.67
N LEU A 84 -7.55 -12.57 -26.15
CA LEU A 84 -6.31 -13.14 -25.60
C LEU A 84 -5.12 -12.17 -25.75
N ARG A 85 -4.97 -11.52 -26.91
CA ARG A 85 -3.91 -10.52 -27.13
C ARG A 85 -4.05 -9.32 -26.19
N ASP A 86 -5.26 -8.81 -26.02
CA ASP A 86 -5.53 -7.66 -25.16
C ASP A 86 -5.32 -8.04 -23.68
N ALA A 87 -5.76 -9.22 -23.27
CA ALA A 87 -5.52 -9.75 -21.93
C ALA A 87 -4.01 -9.93 -21.65
N LEU A 88 -3.25 -10.48 -22.60
CA LEU A 88 -1.79 -10.63 -22.45
C LEU A 88 -1.04 -9.30 -22.38
N ARG A 89 -1.55 -8.24 -23.01
CA ARG A 89 -0.96 -6.88 -22.94
C ARG A 89 -1.23 -6.19 -21.62
N SER A 90 -2.38 -6.46 -21.00
CA SER A 90 -2.87 -5.72 -19.82
C SER A 90 -2.77 -6.50 -18.50
N CYS A 91 -2.63 -7.83 -18.53
CA CYS A 91 -2.61 -8.67 -17.34
C CYS A 91 -1.50 -8.30 -16.33
N ASN A 92 -0.38 -7.73 -16.79
CA ASN A 92 0.73 -7.30 -15.94
C ASN A 92 0.66 -5.83 -15.49
N THR A 93 -0.47 -5.16 -15.74
CA THR A 93 -0.70 -3.74 -15.37
C THR A 93 -1.55 -3.59 -14.10
N GLY A 94 -1.95 -4.70 -13.49
CA GLY A 94 -2.84 -4.74 -12.34
C GLY A 94 -4.33 -4.96 -12.67
N ASP A 95 -4.66 -5.24 -13.94
CA ASP A 95 -6.02 -5.62 -14.36
C ASP A 95 -6.32 -7.08 -13.99
N ASP A 96 -7.13 -7.23 -12.94
CA ASP A 96 -7.61 -8.51 -12.39
C ASP A 96 -8.40 -9.33 -13.42
N SER A 97 -9.16 -8.67 -14.30
CA SER A 97 -9.97 -9.38 -15.31
C SER A 97 -9.09 -10.02 -16.37
N SER A 98 -8.13 -9.26 -16.89
CA SER A 98 -7.17 -9.73 -17.89
C SER A 98 -6.23 -10.80 -17.32
N LYS A 99 -5.79 -10.65 -16.07
CA LYS A 99 -5.02 -11.67 -15.36
C LYS A 99 -5.79 -13.00 -15.26
N ARG A 100 -7.04 -12.95 -14.78
CA ARG A 100 -7.87 -14.17 -14.67
C ARG A 100 -8.09 -14.84 -16.01
N TYR A 101 -8.31 -14.06 -17.07
CA TYR A 101 -8.48 -14.61 -18.42
C TYR A 101 -7.24 -15.39 -18.89
N VAL A 102 -6.04 -14.83 -18.67
CA VAL A 102 -4.78 -15.52 -19.04
C VAL A 102 -4.57 -16.78 -18.20
N ILE A 103 -4.83 -16.73 -16.89
CA ILE A 103 -4.72 -17.91 -16.01
C ILE A 103 -5.71 -19.01 -16.44
N GLU A 104 -6.96 -18.65 -16.75
CA GLU A 104 -7.97 -19.60 -17.21
C GLU A 104 -7.56 -20.24 -18.55
N TYR A 105 -7.02 -19.44 -19.47
CA TYR A 105 -6.46 -19.94 -20.74
C TYR A 105 -5.34 -20.97 -20.51
N ILE A 106 -4.41 -20.67 -19.60
CA ILE A 106 -3.31 -21.59 -19.24
C ILE A 106 -3.87 -22.88 -18.62
N CYS A 107 -4.82 -22.75 -17.70
CA CYS A 107 -5.47 -23.89 -17.05
C CYS A 107 -6.18 -24.79 -18.08
N ASP A 108 -6.90 -24.19 -19.02
CA ASP A 108 -7.58 -24.90 -20.11
C ASP A 108 -6.60 -25.61 -21.05
N SER A 109 -5.49 -24.95 -21.40
CA SER A 109 -4.44 -25.50 -22.24
C SER A 109 -3.81 -26.75 -21.60
N LEU A 110 -3.42 -26.64 -20.32
CA LEU A 110 -2.88 -27.74 -19.53
C LEU A 110 -3.87 -28.89 -19.38
N SER A 111 -5.12 -28.58 -19.05
CA SER A 111 -6.15 -29.61 -18.79
C SER A 111 -6.52 -30.40 -20.06
N LYS A 112 -6.57 -29.75 -21.22
CA LYS A 112 -7.01 -30.36 -22.48
C LYS A 112 -5.88 -31.05 -23.26
N GLN A 113 -4.66 -30.54 -23.17
CA GLN A 113 -3.57 -30.95 -24.05
C GLN A 113 -2.44 -31.71 -23.34
N TYR A 114 -2.32 -31.59 -22.02
CA TYR A 114 -1.18 -32.13 -21.25
C TYR A 114 -1.52 -33.39 -20.44
N ASN A 115 -2.76 -33.89 -20.50
CA ASN A 115 -3.21 -35.17 -19.93
C ASN A 115 -2.86 -35.38 -18.43
N PHE A 116 -3.17 -34.41 -17.58
CA PHE A 116 -2.98 -34.56 -16.13
C PHE A 116 -3.87 -35.66 -15.52
N THR A 117 -3.28 -36.44 -14.63
CA THR A 117 -3.91 -37.44 -13.77
C THR A 117 -3.60 -37.13 -12.31
N GLU A 118 -4.28 -37.80 -11.38
CA GLU A 118 -4.00 -37.64 -9.94
C GLU A 118 -2.58 -38.07 -9.55
N ASP A 119 -1.90 -38.85 -10.39
CA ASP A 119 -0.53 -39.31 -10.16
C ASP A 119 0.51 -38.35 -10.77
N ASN A 120 0.40 -38.05 -12.07
CA ASN A 120 1.46 -37.31 -12.78
C ASN A 120 1.55 -35.82 -12.38
N VAL A 121 0.47 -35.24 -11.86
CA VAL A 121 0.46 -33.87 -11.36
C VAL A 121 1.42 -33.69 -10.16
N ASN A 122 1.75 -34.80 -9.48
CA ASN A 122 2.66 -34.78 -8.33
C ASN A 122 4.14 -34.63 -8.72
N TYR A 123 4.49 -34.82 -9.99
CA TYR A 123 5.84 -34.58 -10.48
C TYR A 123 6.12 -33.07 -10.64
N VAL A 124 5.08 -32.25 -10.79
CA VAL A 124 5.19 -30.78 -10.85
C VAL A 124 5.37 -30.22 -9.43
N PHE A 125 4.41 -30.53 -8.55
CA PHE A 125 4.49 -30.25 -7.12
C PHE A 125 4.19 -31.52 -6.36
N THR A 126 4.93 -31.80 -5.30
CA THR A 126 4.79 -33.03 -4.51
C THR A 126 3.56 -33.02 -3.58
N PHE A 127 2.37 -32.82 -4.15
CA PHE A 127 1.11 -32.67 -3.39
C PHE A 127 0.79 -33.86 -2.48
N ASN A 128 1.14 -35.08 -2.91
CA ASN A 128 0.95 -36.30 -2.13
C ASN A 128 1.99 -36.47 -0.99
N SER A 129 3.07 -35.69 -1.00
CA SER A 129 4.15 -35.73 -0.02
C SER A 129 4.38 -34.36 0.63
N PRO A 130 3.53 -33.93 1.58
CA PRO A 130 3.63 -32.61 2.21
C PRO A 130 4.99 -32.25 2.82
N GLY A 131 5.79 -33.25 3.20
CA GLY A 131 7.14 -33.05 3.72
C GLY A 131 8.15 -32.57 2.67
N GLN A 132 7.89 -32.81 1.38
CA GLN A 132 8.76 -32.43 0.27
C GLN A 132 8.35 -31.09 -0.38
N LEU A 133 7.17 -30.57 -0.04
CA LEU A 133 6.73 -29.25 -0.50
C LEU A 133 7.55 -28.15 0.15
N THR A 134 8.01 -27.19 -0.66
CA THR A 134 8.68 -25.99 -0.16
C THR A 134 7.70 -25.13 0.65
N ALA A 135 8.22 -24.20 1.45
CA ALA A 135 7.36 -23.25 2.17
C ALA A 135 6.52 -22.42 1.18
N ARG A 136 7.10 -22.04 0.04
CA ARG A 136 6.39 -21.33 -1.04
C ARG A 136 5.23 -22.16 -1.63
N ASP A 137 5.41 -23.46 -1.86
CA ASP A 137 4.33 -24.32 -2.37
C ASP A 137 3.20 -24.46 -1.35
N LYS A 138 3.56 -24.65 -0.08
CA LYS A 138 2.62 -24.71 1.04
C LYS A 138 1.83 -23.40 1.18
N PHE A 139 2.48 -22.26 0.98
CA PHE A 139 1.84 -20.95 0.98
C PHE A 139 0.82 -20.83 -0.16
N ASP A 140 1.22 -21.11 -1.41
CA ASP A 140 0.34 -21.02 -2.58
C ASP A 140 -0.91 -21.89 -2.41
N ILE A 141 -0.74 -23.15 -1.99
CA ILE A 141 -1.85 -24.07 -1.75
C ILE A 141 -2.78 -23.53 -0.66
N SER A 142 -2.22 -23.10 0.48
CA SER A 142 -3.02 -22.60 1.60
C SER A 142 -3.77 -21.31 1.25
N LEU A 143 -3.11 -20.40 0.53
CA LEU A 143 -3.69 -19.14 0.09
C LEU A 143 -4.78 -19.38 -0.96
N PHE A 144 -4.58 -20.33 -1.88
CA PHE A 144 -5.59 -20.75 -2.86
C PHE A 144 -6.87 -21.22 -2.17
N VAL A 145 -6.75 -22.12 -1.18
CA VAL A 145 -7.88 -22.63 -0.40
C VAL A 145 -8.59 -21.51 0.34
N LEU A 146 -7.85 -20.63 1.01
CA LEU A 146 -8.42 -19.47 1.72
C LEU A 146 -9.11 -18.48 0.77
N ARG A 147 -8.57 -18.28 -0.44
CA ARG A 147 -9.13 -17.36 -1.44
C ARG A 147 -10.49 -17.81 -1.94
N ARG A 148 -10.74 -19.12 -2.05
CA ARG A 148 -12.08 -19.65 -2.35
C ARG A 148 -13.13 -19.26 -1.30
N LYS A 149 -12.73 -19.11 -0.04
CA LYS A 149 -13.63 -18.78 1.08
C LYS A 149 -13.73 -17.29 1.39
N TYR A 150 -12.63 -16.54 1.28
CA TYR A 150 -12.53 -15.15 1.76
C TYR A 150 -12.19 -14.13 0.65
N GLY A 151 -12.05 -14.58 -0.61
CA GLY A 151 -11.70 -13.72 -1.72
C GLY A 151 -10.37 -13.00 -1.50
N LYS A 152 -10.31 -11.69 -1.78
CA LYS A 152 -9.11 -10.85 -1.61
C LYS A 152 -8.68 -10.69 -0.13
N ASN A 153 -9.49 -11.09 0.85
CA ASN A 153 -9.13 -11.04 2.27
C ASN A 153 -8.41 -12.31 2.76
N ALA A 154 -8.10 -13.27 1.88
CA ALA A 154 -7.50 -14.55 2.25
C ALA A 154 -6.18 -14.42 3.00
N LEU A 155 -5.27 -13.58 2.52
CA LEU A 155 -3.99 -13.33 3.20
C LEU A 155 -4.20 -12.62 4.54
N SER A 156 -5.10 -11.64 4.61
CA SER A 156 -5.44 -10.96 5.86
C SER A 156 -5.97 -11.95 6.90
N LYS A 157 -6.81 -12.89 6.49
CA LYS A 157 -7.34 -13.96 7.33
C LYS A 157 -6.23 -14.91 7.79
N MET A 158 -5.30 -15.29 6.91
CA MET A 158 -4.12 -16.09 7.26
C MET A 158 -3.25 -15.38 8.30
N ILE A 159 -2.93 -14.10 8.08
CA ILE A 159 -2.08 -13.34 8.99
C ILE A 159 -2.74 -13.17 10.36
N ASP A 160 -4.02 -12.80 10.41
CA ASP A 160 -4.74 -12.56 11.66
C ASP A 160 -4.97 -13.87 12.44
N GLU A 161 -5.30 -14.98 11.78
CA GLU A 161 -5.61 -16.25 12.45
C GLU A 161 -4.37 -16.94 13.04
N PHE A 162 -3.25 -16.91 12.32
CA PHE A 162 -1.99 -17.49 12.79
C PHE A 162 -1.07 -16.48 13.47
N LYS A 163 -1.56 -15.25 13.72
CA LYS A 163 -0.80 -14.19 14.41
C LYS A 163 0.55 -13.88 13.76
N LEU A 164 0.60 -13.93 12.42
CA LEU A 164 1.84 -13.76 11.65
C LEU A 164 2.37 -12.32 11.65
N ALA A 165 1.60 -11.38 12.21
CA ALA A 165 1.96 -9.97 12.38
C ALA A 165 2.29 -9.60 13.84
N GLU A 166 2.61 -10.57 14.70
CA GLU A 166 3.16 -10.32 16.03
C GLU A 166 4.67 -10.05 15.97
N PRO A 167 5.21 -9.14 16.80
CA PRO A 167 6.64 -8.83 16.81
C PRO A 167 7.44 -10.04 17.28
N ARG A 168 8.55 -10.33 16.59
CA ARG A 168 9.47 -11.40 16.98
C ARG A 168 10.39 -10.93 18.10
N LYS A 169 11.21 -11.84 18.66
CA LYS A 169 12.14 -11.51 19.77
C LYS A 169 13.07 -10.31 19.47
N SER A 170 13.39 -10.08 18.20
CA SER A 170 14.20 -8.93 17.75
C SER A 170 13.41 -7.62 17.59
N GLY A 171 12.09 -7.63 17.80
CA GLY A 171 11.18 -6.51 17.55
C GLY A 171 10.71 -6.36 16.09
N GLY A 172 11.33 -7.08 15.14
CA GLY A 172 10.94 -7.07 13.73
C GLY A 172 9.75 -7.99 13.42
N TYR A 173 9.11 -7.75 12.27
CA TYR A 173 8.01 -8.58 11.76
C TYR A 173 8.48 -9.41 10.56
N TYR A 174 8.37 -10.73 10.67
CA TYR A 174 8.72 -11.64 9.59
C TYR A 174 7.96 -12.97 9.69
N ILE A 175 7.70 -13.55 8.52
CA ILE A 175 7.08 -14.87 8.35
C ILE A 175 8.15 -15.82 7.80
N GLU A 176 8.36 -16.93 8.50
CA GLU A 176 9.34 -17.96 8.18
C GLU A 176 8.65 -19.27 7.76
N ASP A 177 9.45 -20.21 7.26
CA ASP A 177 8.99 -21.50 6.75
C ASP A 177 8.15 -22.26 7.79
N GLU A 178 8.55 -22.22 9.07
CA GLU A 178 7.84 -22.85 10.17
C GLU A 178 6.41 -22.31 10.35
N ASP A 179 6.20 -21.01 10.15
CA ASP A 179 4.87 -20.41 10.25
C ASP A 179 3.97 -20.92 9.12
N ILE A 180 4.49 -20.93 7.89
CA ILE A 180 3.74 -21.43 6.72
C ILE A 180 3.45 -22.92 6.84
N ASN A 181 4.38 -23.69 7.42
CA ASN A 181 4.14 -25.10 7.73
C ASN A 181 2.94 -25.28 8.70
N GLN A 182 2.74 -24.36 9.65
CA GLN A 182 1.57 -24.39 10.54
C GLN A 182 0.28 -24.04 9.79
N VAL A 183 0.32 -23.02 8.94
CA VAL A 183 -0.83 -22.64 8.09
C VAL A 183 -1.27 -23.82 7.24
N TYR A 184 -0.32 -24.49 6.59
CA TYR A 184 -0.60 -25.63 5.70
C TYR A 184 -1.17 -26.84 6.45
N LYS A 185 -0.79 -27.08 7.70
CA LYS A 185 -1.39 -28.18 8.49
C LYS A 185 -2.90 -28.03 8.66
N VAL A 186 -3.38 -26.78 8.71
CA VAL A 186 -4.80 -26.45 8.86
C VAL A 186 -5.50 -26.38 7.51
N TYR A 187 -4.92 -25.65 6.55
CA TYR A 187 -5.59 -25.30 5.29
C TYR A 187 -5.15 -26.12 4.07
N GLY A 188 -4.05 -26.86 4.15
CA GLY A 188 -3.44 -27.59 3.03
C GLY A 188 -4.10 -28.92 2.67
N LYS A 189 -5.31 -29.23 3.17
CA LYS A 189 -5.96 -30.54 2.98
C LYS A 189 -7.04 -30.52 1.90
N GLN A 190 -7.10 -31.62 1.13
CA GLN A 190 -8.09 -31.98 0.11
C GLN A 190 -8.32 -30.93 -1.00
N ILE A 191 -7.35 -30.81 -1.90
CA ILE A 191 -7.49 -30.14 -3.19
C ILE A 191 -7.77 -31.17 -4.29
N THR A 192 -8.69 -30.86 -5.21
CA THR A 192 -9.01 -31.73 -6.35
C THR A 192 -7.93 -31.65 -7.43
N LEU A 193 -7.88 -32.60 -8.38
CA LEU A 193 -7.01 -32.47 -9.57
C LEU A 193 -7.16 -31.12 -10.28
N LYS A 194 -8.41 -30.63 -10.41
CA LYS A 194 -8.68 -29.32 -11.03
C LYS A 194 -8.03 -28.18 -10.25
N ASP A 195 -8.11 -28.21 -8.92
CA ASP A 195 -7.46 -27.23 -8.06
C ASP A 195 -5.93 -27.29 -8.20
N LYS A 196 -5.34 -28.50 -8.26
CA LYS A 196 -3.90 -28.70 -8.48
C LYS A 196 -3.43 -28.07 -9.80
N ILE A 197 -4.16 -28.32 -10.90
CA ILE A 197 -3.86 -27.74 -12.21
C ILE A 197 -3.98 -26.21 -12.16
N GLN A 198 -4.99 -25.68 -11.48
CA GLN A 198 -5.16 -24.23 -11.34
C GLN A 198 -4.00 -23.57 -10.58
N ILE A 199 -3.53 -24.20 -9.49
CA ILE A 199 -2.36 -23.72 -8.73
C ILE A 199 -1.10 -23.72 -9.61
N ILE A 200 -0.90 -24.77 -10.41
CA ILE A 200 0.20 -24.85 -11.39
C ILE A 200 0.08 -23.74 -12.46
N ALA A 201 -1.13 -23.51 -12.99
CA ALA A 201 -1.39 -22.45 -13.97
C ALA A 201 -1.09 -21.06 -13.39
N GLU A 202 -1.43 -20.82 -12.12
CA GLU A 202 -1.09 -19.58 -11.40
C GLU A 202 0.42 -19.42 -11.23
N ARG A 203 1.15 -20.49 -10.88
CA ARG A 203 2.63 -20.46 -10.82
C ARG A 203 3.26 -20.16 -12.18
N ILE A 204 2.78 -20.79 -13.25
CA ILE A 204 3.25 -20.55 -14.62
C ILE A 204 2.98 -19.11 -15.04
N TYR A 205 1.77 -18.60 -14.78
CA TYR A 205 1.43 -17.20 -15.06
C TYR A 205 2.35 -16.24 -14.32
N ALA A 206 2.56 -16.45 -13.02
CA ALA A 206 3.40 -15.62 -12.18
C ALA A 206 4.84 -15.54 -12.71
N HIS A 207 5.40 -16.68 -13.14
CA HIS A 207 6.72 -16.78 -13.76
C HIS A 207 6.77 -16.15 -15.16
N TYR A 208 5.73 -16.32 -15.98
CA TYR A 208 5.71 -15.87 -17.38
C TYR A 208 5.40 -14.38 -17.55
N LYS A 209 4.24 -13.92 -17.06
CA LYS A 209 3.71 -12.55 -17.27
C LYS A 209 3.46 -11.78 -15.97
N GLY A 210 3.18 -12.49 -14.88
CA GLY A 210 2.80 -11.91 -13.59
C GLY A 210 3.98 -11.34 -12.81
N TYR A 211 3.77 -11.11 -11.52
CA TYR A 211 4.76 -10.46 -10.64
C TYR A 211 5.70 -11.46 -9.93
N GLY A 212 5.95 -12.62 -10.52
CA GLY A 212 6.83 -13.63 -9.93
C GLY A 212 6.33 -14.10 -8.58
N ILE A 213 7.21 -14.20 -7.59
CA ILE A 213 6.87 -14.71 -6.26
C ILE A 213 5.75 -13.91 -5.56
N ILE A 214 5.65 -12.60 -5.81
CA ILE A 214 4.65 -11.75 -5.14
C ILE A 214 3.29 -11.70 -5.85
N ASP A 215 3.12 -12.40 -6.98
CA ASP A 215 1.96 -12.27 -7.85
C ASP A 215 0.62 -12.55 -7.15
N MET A 216 0.54 -13.61 -6.33
CA MET A 216 -0.66 -13.93 -5.56
C MET A 216 -0.85 -12.97 -4.37
N VAL A 217 0.24 -12.53 -3.76
CA VAL A 217 0.24 -11.62 -2.59
C VAL A 217 -0.25 -10.23 -2.99
N ARG A 218 0.22 -9.74 -4.14
CA ARG A 218 -0.08 -8.41 -4.69
C ARG A 218 -1.57 -8.19 -4.87
N ASP A 219 -2.37 -9.21 -5.16
CA ASP A 219 -3.81 -9.05 -5.40
C ASP A 219 -4.67 -9.05 -4.12
N MET A 220 -4.07 -9.36 -2.96
CA MET A 220 -4.77 -9.42 -1.68
C MET A 220 -5.06 -8.03 -1.10
N ASN A 221 -6.03 -7.94 -0.18
CA ASN A 221 -6.38 -6.70 0.54
C ASN A 221 -5.37 -6.40 1.66
N ILE A 222 -4.17 -6.03 1.23
CA ILE A 222 -3.06 -5.54 2.04
C ILE A 222 -2.70 -4.11 1.61
N ASP A 223 -1.95 -3.38 2.43
CA ASP A 223 -1.63 -1.97 2.16
C ASP A 223 -0.62 -1.80 1.03
N GLY A 224 0.24 -2.81 0.80
CA GLY A 224 1.19 -2.78 -0.28
C GLY A 224 2.18 -3.96 -0.28
N VAL A 225 3.01 -4.00 -1.32
CA VAL A 225 4.11 -4.94 -1.49
C VAL A 225 5.37 -4.21 -1.95
N SER A 226 6.54 -4.69 -1.54
CA SER A 226 7.83 -4.18 -2.04
C SER A 226 8.83 -5.31 -2.26
N GLY A 227 9.77 -5.07 -3.16
CA GLY A 227 10.81 -6.03 -3.54
C GLY A 227 12.13 -5.35 -3.86
N GLY A 228 13.23 -6.08 -3.71
CA GLY A 228 14.60 -5.59 -3.96
C GLY A 228 15.21 -4.75 -2.83
N VAL A 229 14.51 -4.64 -1.70
CA VAL A 229 14.83 -3.70 -0.59
C VAL A 229 15.60 -4.33 0.57
N SER A 230 15.99 -5.60 0.47
CA SER A 230 16.73 -6.31 1.50
C SER A 230 17.59 -7.42 0.93
N GLY A 231 18.52 -7.93 1.75
CA GLY A 231 19.57 -8.84 1.31
C GLY A 231 20.73 -8.09 0.67
N MET A 232 21.85 -8.76 0.44
CA MET A 232 23.00 -8.13 -0.20
C MET A 232 22.76 -7.99 -1.71
N PRO A 233 22.85 -6.78 -2.29
CA PRO A 233 22.76 -6.61 -3.74
C PRO A 233 23.86 -7.41 -4.46
N SER A 234 23.56 -7.96 -5.64
CA SER A 234 24.52 -8.76 -6.42
C SER A 234 25.85 -8.04 -6.67
N ARG A 235 25.84 -6.70 -6.77
CA ARG A 235 27.05 -5.87 -6.93
C ARG A 235 27.99 -5.94 -5.72
N MET A 236 27.47 -6.22 -4.52
CA MET A 236 28.25 -6.35 -3.29
C MET A 236 28.73 -7.79 -3.01
N GLU A 237 28.22 -8.80 -3.72
CA GLU A 237 28.66 -10.21 -3.54
C GLU A 237 30.12 -10.44 -4.01
N ASN A 238 30.59 -9.62 -4.95
CA ASN A 238 31.92 -9.71 -5.57
C ASN A 238 33.01 -8.87 -4.88
N ILE A 239 32.74 -8.29 -3.69
CA ILE A 239 33.79 -7.64 -2.90
C ILE A 239 34.65 -8.74 -2.25
N ASP A 240 35.97 -8.64 -2.40
CA ASP A 240 37.01 -9.60 -1.98
C ASP A 240 37.21 -9.69 -0.45
N ASP A 241 36.17 -9.43 0.34
CA ASP A 241 36.25 -9.46 1.80
C ASP A 241 35.90 -10.84 2.38
N ASP A 242 36.76 -11.27 3.31
CA ASP A 242 36.76 -12.47 4.16
C ASP A 242 35.69 -13.53 3.85
N GLU A 243 36.14 -14.70 3.38
CA GLU A 243 35.31 -15.91 3.28
C GLU A 243 34.57 -16.21 4.60
N ALA A 244 35.15 -15.86 5.75
CA ALA A 244 34.52 -15.97 7.07
C ALA A 244 33.29 -15.06 7.24
N PHE A 245 33.32 -13.83 6.70
CA PHE A 245 32.19 -12.91 6.70
C PHE A 245 31.09 -13.42 5.77
N LYS A 246 31.44 -13.91 4.57
CA LYS A 246 30.50 -14.55 3.63
C LYS A 246 29.89 -15.85 4.18
N LEU A 247 30.63 -16.65 4.96
CA LEU A 247 30.10 -17.84 5.64
C LEU A 247 29.15 -17.49 6.80
N SER A 248 29.42 -16.39 7.53
CA SER A 248 28.56 -15.92 8.62
C SER A 248 27.20 -15.41 8.12
N LEU A 249 27.16 -14.97 6.85
CA LEU A 249 25.95 -14.59 6.11
C LEU A 249 25.39 -15.83 5.38
N ASN A 250 24.63 -16.67 6.08
CA ASN A 250 23.97 -17.88 5.53
C ASN A 250 23.54 -17.73 4.05
N LYS A 251 24.24 -18.45 3.15
CA LYS A 251 24.20 -18.35 1.67
C LYS A 251 22.83 -18.58 1.00
N GLN A 252 21.78 -18.95 1.74
CA GLN A 252 20.41 -19.06 1.24
C GLN A 252 19.39 -18.12 1.91
N LYS A 253 19.67 -17.57 3.09
CA LYS A 253 18.72 -16.67 3.80
C LYS A 253 19.03 -15.19 3.61
N ASN A 254 20.25 -14.83 3.18
CA ASN A 254 20.69 -13.44 3.05
C ASN A 254 21.04 -12.99 1.61
N SER A 255 20.68 -13.78 0.58
CA SER A 255 20.82 -13.32 -0.81
C SER A 255 19.92 -12.09 -1.04
N GLY A 256 20.34 -11.15 -1.89
CA GLY A 256 19.51 -10.00 -2.33
C GLY A 256 18.17 -10.38 -2.96
N LEU A 257 17.94 -11.67 -3.20
CA LEU A 257 16.73 -12.23 -3.76
C LEU A 257 15.67 -12.60 -2.70
N ASN A 258 16.05 -12.76 -1.43
CA ASN A 258 15.10 -12.86 -0.32
C ASN A 258 14.70 -11.46 0.15
N CYS A 259 13.86 -10.83 -0.69
CA CYS A 259 13.60 -9.41 -0.58
C CYS A 259 12.12 -9.04 -0.74
N ALA A 260 11.20 -9.99 -0.56
CA ALA A 260 9.77 -9.75 -0.64
C ALA A 260 9.18 -9.27 0.70
N TRP A 261 8.55 -8.11 0.67
CA TRP A 261 7.90 -7.51 1.84
C TRP A 261 6.45 -7.18 1.54
N ILE A 262 5.63 -7.21 2.60
CA ILE A 262 4.26 -6.71 2.57
C ILE A 262 4.09 -5.60 3.60
N MET A 263 3.22 -4.65 3.29
CA MET A 263 2.69 -3.71 4.26
C MET A 263 1.30 -4.19 4.67
N TYR A 264 1.10 -4.50 5.94
CA TYR A 264 -0.16 -5.01 6.47
C TYR A 264 -0.57 -4.28 7.74
N LYS A 265 -1.69 -3.56 7.69
CA LYS A 265 -2.18 -2.72 8.80
C LYS A 265 -1.09 -1.79 9.34
N GLY A 266 -0.30 -1.22 8.42
CA GLY A 266 0.82 -0.33 8.75
C GLY A 266 2.07 -1.01 9.32
N LYS A 267 2.14 -2.35 9.35
CA LYS A 267 3.34 -3.12 9.70
C LYS A 267 4.07 -3.56 8.43
N SER A 268 5.38 -3.33 8.37
CA SER A 268 6.23 -3.90 7.32
C SER A 268 6.67 -5.31 7.73
N ILE A 269 6.24 -6.32 6.97
CA ILE A 269 6.48 -7.74 7.28
C ILE A 269 7.34 -8.37 6.18
N HIS A 270 8.46 -8.97 6.56
CA HIS A 270 9.35 -9.68 5.64
C HIS A 270 8.83 -11.11 5.40
N LEU A 271 8.58 -11.48 4.14
CA LEU A 271 8.22 -12.84 3.75
C LEU A 271 9.48 -13.70 3.54
N ARG A 272 10.16 -14.08 4.62
CA ARG A 272 11.46 -14.78 4.55
C ARG A 272 11.40 -16.16 3.92
N PHE A 273 10.21 -16.75 3.86
CA PHE A 273 9.96 -18.07 3.27
C PHE A 273 9.92 -18.08 1.73
N MET A 274 10.07 -16.92 1.09
CA MET A 274 10.05 -16.80 -0.37
C MET A 274 11.15 -15.85 -0.87
N ALA A 275 11.82 -16.26 -1.95
CA ALA A 275 12.89 -15.51 -2.59
C ALA A 275 12.73 -15.60 -4.12
N PHE A 276 13.19 -14.57 -4.83
CA PHE A 276 13.29 -14.61 -6.28
C PHE A 276 14.31 -15.68 -6.69
N GLU A 277 14.05 -16.40 -7.78
CA GLU A 277 14.94 -17.48 -8.20
C GLU A 277 16.24 -16.91 -8.78
N HIS A 278 16.11 -15.82 -9.54
CA HIS A 278 17.21 -15.12 -10.19
C HIS A 278 16.97 -13.60 -10.21
N GLU A 279 18.04 -12.81 -10.27
CA GLU A 279 17.93 -11.35 -10.41
C GLU A 279 17.15 -10.93 -11.66
N ALA A 280 17.25 -11.71 -12.75
CA ALA A 280 16.46 -11.50 -13.96
C ALA A 280 14.94 -11.52 -13.70
N GLU A 281 14.46 -12.33 -12.74
CA GLU A 281 13.05 -12.36 -12.34
C GLU A 281 12.67 -11.04 -11.64
N LEU A 282 13.49 -10.56 -10.69
CA LEU A 282 13.29 -9.29 -10.01
C LEU A 282 13.25 -8.12 -11.00
N ILE A 283 14.23 -8.04 -11.91
CA ILE A 283 14.29 -7.02 -12.97
C ILE A 283 13.02 -7.04 -13.81
N ARG A 284 12.56 -8.24 -14.22
CA ARG A 284 11.32 -8.40 -14.99
C ARG A 284 10.13 -7.87 -14.20
N VAL A 285 10.00 -8.23 -12.93
CA VAL A 285 8.89 -7.78 -12.05
C VAL A 285 8.89 -6.26 -11.91
N VAL A 286 10.05 -5.65 -11.68
CA VAL A 286 10.21 -4.18 -11.65
C VAL A 286 9.73 -3.58 -12.97
N GLN A 287 10.24 -4.07 -14.10
CA GLN A 287 9.91 -3.55 -15.43
C GLN A 287 8.45 -3.73 -15.85
N VAL A 288 7.75 -4.75 -15.38
CA VAL A 288 6.32 -4.92 -15.70
C VAL A 288 5.43 -4.10 -14.78
N SER A 289 5.85 -3.86 -13.54
CA SER A 289 4.98 -3.28 -12.51
C SER A 289 4.45 -1.88 -12.81
N TYR A 290 5.21 -1.05 -13.52
CA TYR A 290 4.86 0.34 -13.81
C TYR A 290 4.27 0.56 -15.22
N ARG A 291 4.02 -0.49 -16.02
CA ARG A 291 3.72 -0.33 -17.47
C ARG A 291 2.36 0.29 -17.81
N TYR A 292 1.45 0.41 -16.85
CA TYR A 292 0.12 0.97 -17.12
C TYR A 292 0.22 2.39 -17.72
N LYS A 293 -0.50 2.65 -18.82
CA LYS A 293 -0.44 3.91 -19.59
C LYS A 293 0.95 4.33 -20.12
N PHE A 294 1.95 3.46 -20.03
CA PHE A 294 3.29 3.64 -20.59
C PHE A 294 3.97 4.96 -20.16
N PRO A 295 4.41 5.09 -18.88
CA PRO A 295 4.99 6.33 -18.35
C PRO A 295 6.42 6.63 -18.87
N GLY A 296 6.95 5.79 -19.77
CA GLY A 296 8.34 5.81 -20.22
C GLY A 296 9.08 4.51 -19.89
N GLN A 297 10.36 4.46 -20.20
CA GLN A 297 11.23 3.32 -19.91
C GLN A 297 12.16 3.63 -18.74
N LEU A 298 12.34 2.65 -17.85
CA LEU A 298 13.30 2.70 -16.77
C LEU A 298 14.69 2.39 -17.34
N SER A 299 15.64 3.31 -17.17
CA SER A 299 16.99 3.27 -17.72
C SER A 299 17.96 4.06 -16.85
N GLU A 300 19.26 3.98 -17.11
CA GLU A 300 20.24 4.79 -16.36
C GLU A 300 19.99 6.30 -16.48
N SER A 301 19.45 6.76 -17.62
CA SER A 301 19.07 8.16 -17.86
C SER A 301 17.75 8.58 -17.22
N ASN A 302 16.87 7.61 -16.91
CA ASN A 302 15.61 7.82 -16.21
C ASN A 302 15.44 6.72 -15.15
N PRO A 303 16.18 6.81 -14.04
CA PRO A 303 16.47 5.66 -13.19
C PRO A 303 15.43 5.42 -12.09
N PHE A 304 14.34 6.19 -12.06
CA PHE A 304 13.16 5.92 -11.27
C PHE A 304 11.90 6.32 -12.02
N ILE A 305 10.79 5.63 -11.73
CA ILE A 305 9.47 5.96 -12.27
C ILE A 305 8.46 5.88 -11.14
N ILE A 306 7.61 6.90 -11.03
CA ILE A 306 6.41 6.90 -10.20
C ILE A 306 5.22 6.86 -11.15
N ASN A 307 4.37 5.85 -11.02
CA ASN A 307 3.19 5.67 -11.85
C ASN A 307 2.01 5.13 -11.03
N GLU A 308 0.84 5.07 -11.66
CA GLU A 308 -0.36 4.43 -11.15
C GLU A 308 -0.62 3.10 -11.87
N GLY A 309 -1.03 2.06 -11.15
CA GLY A 309 -1.47 0.78 -11.73
C GLY A 309 -2.94 0.84 -12.19
N PHE A 310 -3.39 -0.17 -12.92
CA PHE A 310 -4.79 -0.24 -13.38
C PHE A 310 -5.81 -0.23 -12.23
N ASP A 311 -5.45 -0.85 -11.09
CA ASP A 311 -6.26 -0.88 -9.88
C ASP A 311 -6.11 0.38 -9.00
N GLY A 312 -5.45 1.41 -9.52
CA GLY A 312 -5.17 2.65 -8.84
C GLY A 312 -3.99 2.58 -7.86
N SER A 313 -3.31 1.45 -7.70
CA SER A 313 -2.16 1.37 -6.79
C SER A 313 -1.04 2.32 -7.24
N ARG A 314 -0.40 3.02 -6.29
CA ARG A 314 0.81 3.80 -6.56
C ARG A 314 1.99 2.85 -6.71
N VAL A 315 2.61 2.85 -7.89
CA VAL A 315 3.79 2.05 -8.22
C VAL A 315 4.99 2.98 -8.27
N THR A 316 6.03 2.66 -7.51
CA THR A 316 7.31 3.37 -7.54
C THR A 316 8.41 2.35 -7.78
N VAL A 317 9.23 2.60 -8.79
CA VAL A 317 10.34 1.72 -9.16
C VAL A 317 11.62 2.51 -9.28
N ALA A 318 12.75 1.86 -9.06
CA ALA A 318 14.07 2.42 -9.30
C ALA A 318 15.07 1.34 -9.74
N CYS A 319 16.11 1.77 -10.45
CA CYS A 319 17.22 0.92 -10.88
C CYS A 319 18.59 1.59 -10.63
N PRO A 320 19.69 0.83 -10.73
CA PRO A 320 21.03 1.40 -10.75
C PRO A 320 21.25 2.40 -11.90
N PRO A 321 22.12 3.42 -11.73
CA PRO A 321 22.93 3.71 -10.54
C PRO A 321 22.23 4.54 -9.45
N PHE A 322 20.98 4.97 -9.65
CA PHE A 322 20.24 5.78 -8.66
C PHE A 322 19.94 5.00 -7.38
N ALA A 323 19.62 3.70 -7.51
CA ALA A 323 19.50 2.77 -6.40
C ALA A 323 20.61 1.71 -6.45
N GLU A 324 20.96 1.12 -5.30
CA GLU A 324 21.95 0.04 -5.25
C GLU A 324 21.46 -1.28 -5.87
N SER A 325 20.14 -1.42 -6.04
CA SER A 325 19.47 -2.59 -6.60
C SER A 325 18.24 -2.18 -7.43
N TRP A 326 17.67 -3.14 -8.15
CA TRP A 326 16.36 -2.97 -8.77
C TRP A 326 15.28 -3.11 -7.71
N VAL A 327 14.46 -2.07 -7.52
CA VAL A 327 13.45 -2.04 -6.47
C VAL A 327 12.07 -1.68 -7.01
N PHE A 328 11.04 -2.17 -6.33
CA PHE A 328 9.67 -1.73 -6.53
C PHE A 328 8.93 -1.56 -5.20
N PHE A 329 8.00 -0.62 -5.20
CA PHE A 329 7.04 -0.36 -4.13
C PHE A 329 5.66 -0.20 -4.77
N ILE A 330 4.74 -1.09 -4.44
CA ILE A 330 3.34 -1.01 -4.87
C ILE A 330 2.51 -0.74 -3.63
N ARG A 331 2.04 0.50 -3.48
CA ARG A 331 1.16 0.91 -2.39
C ARG A 331 -0.27 0.99 -2.91
N LYS A 332 -1.17 0.20 -2.32
CA LYS A 332 -2.56 0.21 -2.73
C LYS A 332 -3.23 1.48 -2.22
N LYS A 333 -3.97 2.15 -3.09
CA LYS A 333 -4.93 3.16 -2.65
C LYS A 333 -6.01 2.45 -1.85
N PHE A 334 -6.49 3.09 -0.78
CA PHE A 334 -7.32 2.49 0.25
C PHE A 334 -8.34 1.49 -0.33
N SER A 335 -8.27 0.24 0.14
CA SER A 335 -9.28 -0.78 -0.15
C SER A 335 -10.66 -0.17 0.10
N SER A 336 -11.59 -0.43 -0.82
CA SER A 336 -12.91 0.18 -1.04
C SER A 336 -13.90 0.21 0.13
N LYS A 337 -13.45 0.07 1.37
CA LYS A 337 -14.22 0.29 2.59
C LYS A 337 -13.72 1.55 3.26
N SER A 338 -14.54 2.60 3.26
CA SER A 338 -14.40 3.69 4.23
C SER A 338 -14.28 3.04 5.62
N LEU A 339 -13.14 3.22 6.27
CA LEU A 339 -13.02 2.81 7.66
C LEU A 339 -13.94 3.72 8.46
N GLU A 340 -14.86 3.13 9.21
CA GLU A 340 -15.73 3.90 10.09
C GLU A 340 -14.87 4.59 11.16
N LEU A 341 -15.27 5.78 11.60
CA LEU A 341 -14.45 6.60 12.50
C LEU A 341 -14.08 5.86 13.79
N ASN A 342 -14.98 5.01 14.29
CA ASN A 342 -14.78 4.15 15.46
C ASN A 342 -13.74 3.02 15.27
N GLN A 343 -13.36 2.73 14.02
CA GLN A 343 -12.27 1.80 13.69
C GLN A 343 -10.91 2.50 13.62
N ILE A 344 -10.91 3.84 13.47
CA ILE A 344 -9.70 4.65 13.36
C ILE A 344 -9.31 5.23 14.71
N VAL A 345 -10.28 5.86 15.40
CA VAL A 345 -10.10 6.40 16.75
C VAL A 345 -10.54 5.32 17.73
N THR A 346 -9.56 4.60 18.29
CA THR A 346 -9.77 3.47 19.21
C THR A 346 -9.17 3.80 20.58
N HIS A 347 -9.11 2.85 21.51
CA HIS A 347 -8.66 3.03 22.91
C HIS A 347 -9.71 3.59 23.88
N ASN A 348 -9.32 3.69 25.14
CA ASN A 348 -10.20 4.09 26.22
C ASN A 348 -10.65 5.55 26.02
N ASN A 349 -11.95 5.78 26.19
CA ASN A 349 -12.57 7.10 26.03
C ASN A 349 -12.46 7.69 24.60
N ALA A 350 -12.31 6.84 23.57
CA ALA A 350 -12.23 7.26 22.16
C ALA A 350 -13.40 8.15 21.71
N GLU A 351 -14.60 7.94 22.27
CA GLU A 351 -15.80 8.72 21.99
C GLU A 351 -15.57 10.23 22.19
N LEU A 352 -14.78 10.63 23.19
CA LEU A 352 -14.44 12.03 23.45
C LEU A 352 -13.73 12.68 22.25
N ALA A 353 -12.69 12.02 21.75
CA ALA A 353 -11.92 12.51 20.61
C ALA A 353 -12.74 12.43 19.32
N MET A 354 -13.51 11.35 19.13
CA MET A 354 -14.40 11.19 17.98
C MET A 354 -15.44 12.30 17.88
N GLN A 355 -16.16 12.57 18.97
CA GLN A 355 -17.19 13.62 18.98
C GLN A 355 -16.58 14.99 18.71
N LEU A 356 -15.44 15.31 19.33
CA LEU A 356 -14.76 16.58 19.06
C LEU A 356 -14.41 16.72 17.58
N LEU A 357 -13.81 15.68 16.97
CA LEU A 357 -13.48 15.68 15.54
C LEU A 357 -14.72 15.88 14.66
N ILE A 358 -15.83 15.21 14.98
CA ILE A 358 -17.10 15.38 14.26
C ILE A 358 -17.58 16.83 14.36
N PHE A 359 -17.54 17.44 15.55
CA PHE A 359 -17.97 18.82 15.74
C PHE A 359 -17.03 19.84 15.09
N LEU A 360 -15.72 19.57 14.96
CA LEU A 360 -14.83 20.42 14.17
C LEU A 360 -15.28 20.47 12.70
N ILE A 361 -15.69 19.33 12.13
CA ILE A 361 -16.19 19.27 10.76
C ILE A 361 -17.56 19.95 10.64
N LYS A 362 -18.51 19.64 11.51
CA LYS A 362 -19.86 20.26 11.50
C LYS A 362 -19.82 21.77 11.78
N GLY A 363 -18.86 22.21 12.59
CA GLY A 363 -18.59 23.62 12.87
C GLY A 363 -17.84 24.35 11.75
N ASN A 364 -17.54 23.67 10.62
CA ASN A 364 -16.77 24.20 9.50
C ASN A 364 -15.43 24.80 9.95
N ARG A 365 -14.62 24.07 10.71
CA ARG A 365 -13.32 24.54 11.20
C ARG A 365 -12.18 24.11 10.29
N THR A 366 -11.31 25.05 9.92
CA THR A 366 -10.12 24.73 9.12
C THR A 366 -9.14 23.92 9.95
N THR A 367 -8.89 22.68 9.52
CA THR A 367 -8.20 21.68 10.33
C THR A 367 -7.09 20.99 9.54
N ALA A 368 -5.89 20.99 10.12
CA ALA A 368 -4.78 20.19 9.62
C ALA A 368 -4.71 18.84 10.33
N PHE A 369 -4.43 17.79 9.57
CA PHE A 369 -4.09 16.47 10.10
C PHE A 369 -2.59 16.28 9.95
N THR A 370 -1.88 16.09 11.06
CA THR A 370 -0.42 15.94 11.10
C THR A 370 0.03 14.60 11.66
N GLY A 371 1.30 14.25 11.44
CA GLY A 371 1.86 12.95 11.84
C GLY A 371 2.87 12.39 10.83
N ALA A 372 3.60 11.36 11.24
CA ALA A 372 4.58 10.66 10.41
C ALA A 372 3.95 10.06 9.13
N GLN A 373 4.78 9.70 8.16
CA GLN A 373 4.30 8.92 7.01
C GLN A 373 3.74 7.57 7.47
N GLY A 374 2.58 7.18 6.94
CA GLY A 374 1.91 5.94 7.35
C GLY A 374 1.12 6.03 8.67
N SER A 375 1.03 7.19 9.32
CA SER A 375 0.27 7.37 10.59
C SER A 375 -1.27 7.33 10.43
N GLY A 376 -1.79 7.37 9.21
CA GLY A 376 -3.24 7.31 8.94
C GLY A 376 -3.93 8.67 8.81
N LYS A 377 -3.19 9.79 8.65
CA LYS A 377 -3.75 11.14 8.44
C LYS A 377 -4.85 11.19 7.37
N THR A 378 -4.50 10.71 6.18
CA THR A 378 -5.38 10.64 5.01
C THR A 378 -6.60 9.76 5.28
N THR A 379 -6.42 8.66 6.02
CA THR A 379 -7.52 7.76 6.42
C THR A 379 -8.51 8.46 7.34
N LEU A 380 -8.02 9.18 8.35
CA LEU A 380 -8.87 9.94 9.27
C LEU A 380 -9.61 11.06 8.52
N LEU A 381 -8.90 11.78 7.64
CA LEU A 381 -9.51 12.81 6.80
C LEU A 381 -10.64 12.23 5.94
N ILE A 382 -10.42 11.10 5.25
CA ILE A 382 -11.43 10.44 4.41
C ILE A 382 -12.66 10.05 5.24
N ALA A 383 -12.48 9.51 6.44
CA ALA A 383 -13.59 9.13 7.32
C ALA A 383 -14.38 10.36 7.80
N LEU A 384 -13.71 11.48 8.05
CA LEU A 384 -14.33 12.71 8.52
C LEU A 384 -15.17 13.41 7.46
N ILE A 385 -14.91 13.18 6.17
CA ILE A 385 -15.72 13.72 5.06
C ILE A 385 -17.19 13.31 5.16
N LYS A 386 -17.48 12.12 5.72
CA LYS A 386 -18.87 11.65 5.97
C LYS A 386 -19.69 12.65 6.78
N TYR A 387 -19.05 13.42 7.66
CA TYR A 387 -19.71 14.38 8.55
C TYR A 387 -19.78 15.80 7.99
N ILE A 388 -19.20 16.06 6.82
CA ILE A 388 -19.42 17.33 6.12
C ILE A 388 -20.89 17.37 5.70
N HIS A 389 -21.56 18.51 5.88
CA HIS A 389 -22.96 18.65 5.46
C HIS A 389 -23.14 18.35 3.96
N GLU A 390 -24.18 17.60 3.59
CA GLU A 390 -24.35 17.07 2.22
C GLU A 390 -24.54 18.15 1.15
N SER A 391 -25.05 19.32 1.54
CA SER A 391 -25.19 20.47 0.63
C SER A 391 -23.86 21.14 0.25
N LEU A 392 -22.75 20.78 0.90
CA LEU A 392 -21.46 21.41 0.67
C LEU A 392 -20.67 20.65 -0.40
N ASN A 393 -20.39 21.34 -1.51
CA ASN A 393 -19.60 20.80 -2.61
C ASN A 393 -18.11 20.77 -2.26
N LEU A 394 -17.44 19.66 -2.58
CA LEU A 394 -16.04 19.42 -2.22
C LEU A 394 -15.13 19.61 -3.45
N ARG A 395 -14.04 20.36 -3.27
CA ARG A 395 -12.98 20.55 -4.26
C ARG A 395 -11.67 20.07 -3.67
N ILE A 396 -11.00 19.19 -4.39
CA ILE A 396 -9.85 18.47 -3.84
C ILE A 396 -8.65 18.67 -4.76
N GLN A 397 -7.57 19.18 -4.20
CA GLN A 397 -6.30 19.32 -4.89
C GLN A 397 -5.31 18.31 -4.34
N GLU A 398 -4.75 17.50 -5.23
CA GLU A 398 -3.79 16.45 -4.87
C GLU A 398 -2.61 16.49 -5.84
N THR A 399 -1.41 16.09 -5.40
CA THR A 399 -0.27 15.94 -6.31
C THR A 399 -0.47 14.74 -7.26
N ALA A 400 -1.13 13.70 -6.76
CA ALA A 400 -1.70 12.60 -7.52
C ALA A 400 -3.02 12.18 -6.86
N PHE A 401 -3.97 11.63 -7.62
CA PHE A 401 -5.27 11.19 -7.07
C PHE A 401 -5.14 10.08 -6.02
N GLU A 402 -4.95 10.37 -4.74
CA GLU A 402 -4.78 9.36 -3.70
C GLU A 402 -6.08 9.13 -2.91
N LEU A 403 -6.87 10.19 -2.70
CA LEU A 403 -8.07 10.16 -1.87
C LEU A 403 -9.24 9.42 -2.52
N ASN A 404 -9.40 9.51 -3.84
CA ASN A 404 -10.47 8.88 -4.62
C ASN A 404 -11.87 9.01 -4.01
N LEU A 405 -12.18 10.17 -3.43
CA LEU A 405 -13.38 10.37 -2.61
C LEU A 405 -14.68 10.08 -3.35
N ARG A 406 -14.73 10.31 -4.66
CA ARG A 406 -15.92 10.01 -5.49
C ARG A 406 -16.21 8.51 -5.59
N MET A 407 -15.22 7.63 -5.41
CA MET A 407 -15.48 6.18 -5.31
C MET A 407 -16.14 5.81 -3.99
N ILE A 408 -15.84 6.54 -2.91
CA ILE A 408 -16.34 6.27 -1.55
C ILE A 408 -17.69 6.95 -1.32
N TYR A 409 -17.82 8.21 -1.74
CA TYR A 409 -18.98 9.08 -1.56
C TYR A 409 -19.55 9.48 -2.93
N ASN A 410 -19.96 8.49 -3.72
CA ASN A 410 -20.37 8.65 -5.11
C ASN A 410 -21.64 9.49 -5.35
N LEU A 411 -22.44 9.75 -4.31
CA LEU A 411 -23.62 10.62 -4.37
C LEU A 411 -23.31 12.10 -4.06
N ARG A 412 -22.09 12.43 -3.64
CA ARG A 412 -21.70 13.81 -3.31
C ARG A 412 -21.12 14.55 -4.52
N ASN A 413 -21.29 15.87 -4.54
CA ASN A 413 -20.64 16.76 -5.51
C ASN A 413 -19.16 16.96 -5.14
N ILE A 414 -18.33 16.04 -5.63
CA ILE A 414 -16.90 15.96 -5.36
C ILE A 414 -16.15 16.11 -6.68
N LEU A 415 -15.20 17.03 -6.76
CA LEU A 415 -14.26 17.15 -7.88
C LEU A 415 -12.82 17.20 -7.38
N SER A 416 -12.04 16.18 -7.76
CA SER A 416 -10.60 16.13 -7.54
C SER A 416 -9.87 16.60 -8.80
N PHE A 417 -8.78 17.35 -8.61
CA PHE A 417 -7.84 17.74 -9.66
C PHE A 417 -6.41 17.53 -9.17
N GLN A 418 -5.51 17.22 -10.10
CA GLN A 418 -4.09 17.02 -9.82
C GLN A 418 -3.20 17.86 -10.72
N GLU A 419 -1.97 18.10 -10.25
CA GLU A 419 -0.94 18.72 -11.08
C GLU A 419 -0.58 17.78 -12.25
N THR A 420 -0.21 18.39 -13.38
CA THR A 420 0.33 17.68 -14.55
C THR A 420 1.54 18.43 -15.06
N ASP A 421 2.32 17.82 -15.96
CA ASP A 421 3.50 18.46 -16.56
C ASP A 421 3.22 19.83 -17.19
N LYS A 422 1.97 20.12 -17.55
CA LYS A 422 1.54 21.37 -18.19
C LYS A 422 0.64 22.25 -17.33
N ILE A 423 0.08 21.72 -16.24
CA ILE A 423 -0.91 22.42 -15.40
C ILE A 423 -0.41 22.38 -13.95
N THR A 424 -0.08 23.55 -13.43
CA THR A 424 0.38 23.71 -12.04
C THR A 424 -0.78 23.65 -11.06
N GLY A 425 -0.49 23.41 -9.77
CA GLY A 425 -1.50 23.44 -8.71
C GLY A 425 -2.22 24.79 -8.63
N GLN A 426 -1.52 25.89 -8.89
CA GLN A 426 -2.11 27.23 -8.93
C GLN A 426 -3.17 27.37 -10.03
N MET A 427 -2.93 26.83 -11.22
CA MET A 427 -3.95 26.79 -12.29
C MET A 427 -5.16 25.93 -11.88
N GLY A 428 -4.93 24.84 -11.14
CA GLY A 428 -5.99 24.05 -10.52
C GLY A 428 -6.83 24.86 -9.52
N MET A 429 -6.18 25.66 -8.68
CA MET A 429 -6.87 26.59 -7.76
C MET A 429 -7.68 27.65 -8.51
N ASP A 430 -7.13 28.24 -9.56
CA ASP A 430 -7.84 29.23 -10.37
C ASP A 430 -9.05 28.63 -11.08
N PHE A 431 -8.95 27.37 -11.51
CA PHE A 431 -10.09 26.60 -11.99
C PHE A 431 -11.12 26.36 -10.89
N SER A 432 -10.70 25.94 -9.68
CA SER A 432 -11.59 25.72 -8.53
C SER A 432 -12.40 26.96 -8.17
N LYS A 433 -11.82 28.17 -8.27
CA LYS A 433 -12.51 29.46 -8.08
C LYS A 433 -13.66 29.71 -9.05
N LYS A 434 -13.66 29.04 -10.21
CA LYS A 434 -14.74 29.13 -11.21
C LYS A 434 -15.79 28.03 -11.01
N THR A 435 -15.69 27.26 -9.93
CA THR A 435 -16.67 26.26 -9.53
C THR A 435 -17.44 26.71 -8.29
N ASP A 436 -18.57 26.06 -8.04
CA ASP A 436 -19.42 26.18 -6.86
C ASP A 436 -18.88 25.41 -5.63
N GLY A 437 -17.56 25.39 -5.44
CA GLY A 437 -16.90 24.69 -4.33
C GLY A 437 -17.08 25.40 -3.00
N HIS A 438 -17.51 24.67 -1.96
CA HIS A 438 -17.69 25.22 -0.60
C HIS A 438 -16.55 24.81 0.34
N VAL A 439 -16.00 23.61 0.16
CA VAL A 439 -14.95 23.04 1.01
C VAL A 439 -13.77 22.67 0.14
N ASN A 440 -12.59 23.15 0.53
CA ASN A 440 -11.34 22.77 -0.11
C ASN A 440 -10.64 21.68 0.71
N ILE A 441 -10.17 20.64 0.04
CA ILE A 441 -9.37 19.57 0.64
C ILE A 441 -8.02 19.53 -0.07
N LEU A 442 -6.95 19.71 0.68
CA LEU A 442 -5.59 19.58 0.17
C LEU A 442 -5.02 18.24 0.61
N GLY A 443 -4.81 17.34 -0.35
CA GLY A 443 -4.39 15.97 -0.08
C GLY A 443 -3.12 15.91 0.77
N GLU A 444 -2.13 16.75 0.44
CA GLU A 444 -0.88 16.89 1.18
C GLU A 444 -0.25 18.27 0.91
N VAL A 445 0.06 19.04 1.96
CA VAL A 445 0.74 20.34 1.85
C VAL A 445 2.24 20.13 2.12
N ALA A 446 2.98 19.60 1.16
CA ALA A 446 4.40 19.28 1.35
C ALA A 446 5.38 20.25 0.69
N THR A 447 4.92 21.03 -0.30
CA THR A 447 5.79 21.88 -1.13
C THR A 447 5.44 23.36 -0.99
N PRO A 448 6.41 24.27 -1.25
CA PRO A 448 6.16 25.71 -1.20
C PRO A 448 4.95 26.21 -2.03
N PRO A 449 4.74 25.75 -3.28
CA PRO A 449 3.55 26.15 -4.05
C PRO A 449 2.22 25.70 -3.42
N VAL A 450 2.20 24.50 -2.82
CA VAL A 450 0.99 23.97 -2.18
C VAL A 450 0.71 24.69 -0.86
N ALA A 451 1.73 25.14 -0.14
CA ALA A 451 1.55 26.00 1.04
C ALA A 451 0.89 27.34 0.68
N SER A 452 1.28 27.97 -0.43
CA SER A 452 0.57 29.16 -0.95
C SER A 452 -0.88 28.85 -1.31
N SER A 453 -1.12 27.70 -1.94
CA SER A 453 -2.47 27.23 -2.27
C SER A 453 -3.33 27.02 -1.02
N MET A 454 -2.75 26.57 0.10
CA MET A 454 -3.43 26.45 1.40
C MET A 454 -3.98 27.79 1.91
N ILE A 455 -3.16 28.84 1.91
CA ILE A 455 -3.61 30.17 2.37
C ILE A 455 -4.74 30.69 1.48
N GLN A 456 -4.59 30.55 0.15
CA GLN A 456 -5.64 30.93 -0.79
C GLN A 456 -6.93 30.13 -0.58
N ALA A 457 -6.82 28.80 -0.41
CA ALA A 457 -7.96 27.93 -0.17
C ALA A 457 -8.72 28.31 1.11
N GLY A 458 -7.99 28.65 2.17
CA GLY A 458 -8.54 29.08 3.46
C GLY A 458 -9.41 30.32 3.37
N HIS A 459 -8.99 31.32 2.59
CA HIS A 459 -9.77 32.55 2.41
C HIS A 459 -10.99 32.40 1.50
N LEU A 460 -10.99 31.40 0.60
CA LEU A 460 -11.99 31.24 -0.44
C LEU A 460 -13.07 30.20 -0.12
N SER A 461 -12.79 29.30 0.81
CA SER A 461 -13.72 28.24 1.22
C SER A 461 -14.40 28.56 2.55
N LEU A 462 -15.48 27.85 2.86
CA LEU A 462 -16.05 27.88 4.20
C LEU A 462 -15.07 27.34 5.25
N PHE A 463 -14.32 26.31 4.87
CA PHE A 463 -13.23 25.74 5.63
C PHE A 463 -12.35 24.87 4.75
N THR A 464 -11.11 24.67 5.18
CA THR A 464 -10.14 23.82 4.49
C THR A 464 -9.71 22.64 5.36
N LEU A 465 -9.60 21.46 4.75
CA LEU A 465 -8.99 20.29 5.38
C LEU A 465 -7.68 19.97 4.66
N LEU A 466 -6.63 19.66 5.42
CA LEU A 466 -5.34 19.34 4.81
C LEU A 466 -4.58 18.27 5.59
N THR A 467 -3.67 17.57 4.91
CA THR A 467 -2.66 16.75 5.60
C THR A 467 -1.26 17.36 5.47
N HIS A 468 -0.45 17.20 6.51
CA HIS A 468 0.93 17.69 6.53
C HIS A 468 1.85 16.81 7.39
N HIS A 469 3.14 16.84 7.11
CA HIS A 469 4.16 16.11 7.86
C HIS A 469 4.85 17.02 8.87
N ALA A 470 4.30 17.13 10.08
CA ALA A 470 4.93 17.84 11.18
C ALA A 470 4.96 16.97 12.45
N LYS A 471 5.94 17.23 13.33
CA LYS A 471 6.07 16.59 14.66
C LYS A 471 5.26 17.30 15.74
N THR A 472 5.06 18.61 15.62
CA THR A 472 4.30 19.44 16.57
C THR A 472 3.46 20.47 15.81
N THR A 473 2.51 21.10 16.49
CA THR A 473 1.69 22.18 15.91
C THR A 473 2.52 23.41 15.57
N ASP A 474 3.51 23.74 16.39
CA ASP A 474 4.45 24.82 16.12
C ASP A 474 5.30 24.53 14.87
N ASN A 475 5.81 23.30 14.73
CA ASN A 475 6.52 22.87 13.52
C ASN A 475 5.66 23.01 12.28
N LEU A 476 4.38 22.61 12.32
CA LEU A 476 3.45 22.80 11.21
C LEU A 476 3.38 24.26 10.78
N ILE A 477 3.21 25.18 11.73
CA ILE A 477 3.09 26.62 11.43
C ILE A 477 4.41 27.14 10.85
N PHE A 478 5.55 26.77 11.43
CA PHE A 478 6.86 27.20 10.95
C PHE A 478 7.20 26.64 9.57
N ASP A 479 6.87 25.38 9.30
CA ASP A 479 7.17 24.73 8.02
C ASP A 479 6.33 25.33 6.88
N VAL A 480 5.04 25.62 7.14
CA VAL A 480 4.18 26.32 6.19
C VAL A 480 4.63 27.78 6.02
N ALA A 481 4.95 28.50 7.09
CA ALA A 481 5.44 29.88 7.00
C ALA A 481 6.76 29.99 6.21
N ASN A 482 7.71 29.09 6.46
CA ASN A 482 8.95 28.98 5.69
C ASN A 482 8.70 28.68 4.21
N SER A 483 7.68 27.87 3.93
CA SER A 483 7.26 27.57 2.56
C SER A 483 6.71 28.80 1.85
N LEU A 484 5.90 29.63 2.52
CA LEU A 484 5.41 30.89 1.97
C LEU A 484 6.54 31.90 1.71
N LYS A 485 7.57 31.91 2.56
CA LYS A 485 8.77 32.74 2.35
C LYS A 485 9.60 32.29 1.15
N LYS A 486 9.72 30.98 0.94
CA LYS A 486 10.44 30.42 -0.23
C LYS A 486 9.77 30.80 -1.56
N GLU A 487 8.44 30.91 -1.57
CA GLU A 487 7.67 31.44 -2.72
C GLU A 487 7.81 32.96 -2.90
N GLY A 488 8.48 33.66 -1.97
CA GLY A 488 8.65 35.12 -2.02
C GLY A 488 7.39 35.91 -1.67
N ILE A 489 6.38 35.28 -1.06
CA ILE A 489 5.10 35.92 -0.71
C ILE A 489 5.26 36.83 0.52
N TYR A 490 6.09 36.42 1.48
CA TYR A 490 6.39 37.17 2.70
C TYR A 490 7.90 37.25 2.91
N ASN A 491 8.36 38.37 3.47
CA ASN A 491 9.78 38.63 3.72
C ASN A 491 10.19 38.38 5.18
N ASP A 492 9.26 38.51 6.12
CA ASP A 492 9.49 38.34 7.55
C ASP A 492 8.73 37.14 8.14
N ASP A 493 9.28 36.55 9.20
CA ASP A 493 8.73 35.36 9.86
C ASP A 493 7.38 35.64 10.52
N ARG A 494 7.22 36.82 11.12
CA ARG A 494 6.02 37.17 11.86
C ARG A 494 4.80 37.24 10.94
N SER A 495 4.90 37.96 9.82
CA SER A 495 3.83 38.09 8.84
C SER A 495 3.49 36.76 8.18
N ALA A 496 4.51 35.95 7.86
CA ALA A 496 4.30 34.61 7.32
C ALA A 496 3.56 33.70 8.31
N GLN A 497 3.96 33.70 9.59
CA GLN A 497 3.29 32.93 10.63
C GLN A 497 1.86 33.44 10.88
N LEU A 498 1.66 34.77 10.94
CA LEU A 498 0.33 35.38 11.07
C LEU A 498 -0.62 34.93 9.95
N ALA A 499 -0.17 34.95 8.70
CA ALA A 499 -0.97 34.49 7.57
C ALA A 499 -1.41 33.03 7.71
N VAL A 500 -0.52 32.17 8.24
CA VAL A 500 -0.86 30.76 8.50
C VAL A 500 -1.91 30.63 9.59
N VAL A 501 -1.71 31.28 10.75
CA VAL A 501 -2.61 31.11 11.92
C VAL A 501 -3.95 31.83 11.77
N GLN A 502 -4.06 32.79 10.84
CA GLN A 502 -5.35 33.39 10.47
C GLN A 502 -6.25 32.41 9.69
N VAL A 503 -5.64 31.47 8.97
CA VAL A 503 -6.37 30.45 8.20
C VAL A 503 -6.53 29.16 8.99
N LEU A 504 -5.46 28.70 9.65
CA LEU A 504 -5.40 27.41 10.30
C LEU A 504 -5.85 27.48 11.77
N GLU A 505 -6.99 26.88 12.07
CA GLU A 505 -7.61 26.98 13.41
C GLU A 505 -7.29 25.78 14.32
N PHE A 506 -7.24 24.56 13.75
CA PHE A 506 -7.01 23.33 14.53
C PHE A 506 -5.95 22.43 13.88
N ASN A 507 -5.24 21.69 14.72
CA ASN A 507 -4.35 20.61 14.32
C ASN A 507 -4.71 19.31 15.05
N VAL A 508 -4.92 18.24 14.30
CA VAL A 508 -5.12 16.88 14.80
C VAL A 508 -3.86 16.09 14.52
N HIS A 509 -3.11 15.73 15.56
CA HIS A 509 -1.85 15.02 15.42
C HIS A 509 -2.04 13.51 15.60
N LEU A 510 -1.63 12.71 14.62
CA LEU A 510 -1.69 11.25 14.65
C LEU A 510 -0.29 10.65 14.83
N THR A 511 -0.23 9.62 15.67
CA THR A 511 0.97 8.84 15.92
C THR A 511 0.73 7.37 15.60
N GLN A 512 1.79 6.70 15.15
CA GLN A 512 1.82 5.26 14.92
C GLN A 512 2.92 4.65 15.79
N LEU A 513 2.55 3.63 16.57
CA LEU A 513 3.49 2.83 17.34
C LEU A 513 4.16 1.75 16.47
N TYR A 514 5.26 1.18 16.95
CA TYR A 514 5.98 0.11 16.24
C TYR A 514 5.15 -1.16 16.02
N ASP A 515 4.09 -1.35 16.81
CA ASP A 515 3.10 -2.42 16.65
C ASP A 515 2.02 -2.09 15.61
N GLY A 516 2.19 -1.01 14.85
CA GLY A 516 1.24 -0.57 13.83
C GLY A 516 0.00 0.12 14.41
N THR A 517 -0.18 0.15 15.73
CA THR A 517 -1.31 0.83 16.38
C THR A 517 -1.26 2.32 16.07
N ARG A 518 -2.39 2.86 15.59
CA ARG A 518 -2.56 4.27 15.23
C ARG A 518 -3.56 4.90 16.17
N PHE A 519 -3.26 6.11 16.65
CA PHE A 519 -4.18 6.88 17.46
C PHE A 519 -3.95 8.38 17.25
N VAL A 520 -4.98 9.17 17.56
CA VAL A 520 -4.85 10.63 17.68
C VAL A 520 -4.13 10.93 18.98
N GLU A 521 -2.94 11.54 18.93
CA GLU A 521 -2.14 11.88 20.10
C GLU A 521 -2.67 13.14 20.79
N ARG A 522 -3.05 14.16 20.00
CA ARG A 522 -3.60 15.41 20.50
C ARG A 522 -4.44 16.12 19.46
N ILE A 523 -5.39 16.91 19.95
CA ILE A 523 -6.16 17.88 19.15
C ILE A 523 -5.85 19.26 19.72
N THR A 524 -5.23 20.11 18.92
CA THR A 524 -4.71 21.42 19.34
C THR A 524 -5.49 22.53 18.64
N GLN A 525 -5.96 23.52 19.39
CA GLN A 525 -6.44 24.79 18.87
C GLN A 525 -5.26 25.75 18.69
N ILE A 526 -5.23 26.46 17.57
CA ILE A 526 -4.29 27.54 17.27
C ILE A 526 -5.03 28.86 17.44
N ILE A 527 -4.46 29.77 18.23
CA ILE A 527 -5.11 31.03 18.58
C ILE A 527 -4.13 32.17 18.20
N PRO A 528 -4.49 33.05 17.26
CA PRO A 528 -3.66 34.20 16.93
C PRO A 528 -3.59 35.17 18.12
N ILE A 529 -2.42 35.77 18.31
CA ILE A 529 -2.24 36.86 19.27
C ILE A 529 -2.47 38.17 18.52
N GLU A 530 -3.50 38.91 18.91
CA GLU A 530 -3.71 40.25 18.38
C GLU A 530 -2.54 41.16 18.80
N PRO A 531 -2.06 42.03 17.90
CA PRO A 531 -1.08 43.03 18.27
C PRO A 531 -1.68 43.95 19.33
N VAL A 532 -1.03 44.03 20.49
CA VAL A 532 -1.39 45.01 21.51
C VAL A 532 -1.12 46.40 20.92
N GLU A 533 -2.16 47.21 20.76
CA GLU A 533 -1.98 48.63 20.43
C GLU A 533 -1.12 49.28 21.51
N SER A 534 0.03 49.80 21.11
CA SER A 534 0.97 50.39 22.05
C SER A 534 0.54 51.82 22.40
N ASP A 535 0.42 52.09 23.70
CA ASP A 535 0.22 53.45 24.21
C ASP A 535 1.34 54.41 23.74
N LEU A 536 2.51 53.89 23.35
CA LEU A 536 3.62 54.70 22.81
C LEU A 536 3.24 55.42 21.52
N GLN A 537 2.37 54.84 20.67
CA GLN A 537 1.92 55.50 19.44
C GLN A 537 1.02 56.71 19.71
N SER A 538 0.41 56.77 20.89
CA SER A 538 -0.45 57.88 21.33
C SER A 538 0.30 59.00 22.07
N ARG A 539 1.58 58.78 22.43
CA ARG A 539 2.40 59.78 23.15
C ARG A 539 2.75 60.96 22.23
N ILE A 540 2.48 62.18 22.70
CA ILE A 540 2.88 63.42 22.03
C ILE A 540 4.15 63.95 22.71
N ALA A 541 5.28 63.90 22.00
CA ALA A 541 6.54 64.50 22.47
C ALA A 541 6.46 66.04 22.42
N LYS A 542 6.86 66.73 23.49
CA LYS A 542 6.76 68.19 23.62
C LYS A 542 8.07 68.92 23.31
N ASN A 543 9.20 68.22 23.34
CA ASN A 543 10.52 68.77 23.04
C ASN A 543 11.37 67.76 22.25
N LYS A 544 12.57 68.20 21.85
CA LYS A 544 13.47 67.40 21.00
C LYS A 544 13.99 66.15 21.72
N ASP A 545 14.32 66.26 23.00
CA ASP A 545 14.86 65.14 23.79
C ASP A 545 13.80 64.05 24.01
N GLU A 546 12.55 64.43 24.32
CA GLU A 546 11.40 63.52 24.40
C GLU A 546 11.08 62.85 23.07
N LYS A 547 11.34 63.53 21.94
CA LYS A 547 11.12 62.97 20.60
C LYS A 547 12.15 61.89 20.28
N ASP A 548 13.41 62.11 20.66
CA ASP A 548 14.50 61.16 20.44
C ASP A 548 14.33 59.93 21.36
N GLU A 549 13.89 60.12 22.62
CA GLU A 549 13.54 59.03 23.54
C GLU A 549 12.33 58.22 23.05
N LEU A 550 11.25 58.88 22.62
CA LEU A 550 10.07 58.21 22.05
C LEU A 550 10.41 57.42 20.79
N LEU A 551 11.30 57.94 19.94
CA LEU A 551 11.76 57.23 18.75
C LEU A 551 12.55 55.97 19.12
N LEU A 552 13.41 56.04 20.14
CA LEU A 552 14.16 54.90 20.63
C LEU A 552 13.23 53.84 21.24
N ASP A 553 12.24 54.26 22.04
CA ASP A 553 11.23 53.37 22.61
C ASP A 553 10.42 52.65 21.51
N LEU A 554 9.97 53.38 20.49
CA LEU A 554 9.25 52.81 19.34
C LEU A 554 10.13 51.83 18.55
N GLN A 555 11.42 52.12 18.39
CA GLN A 555 12.37 51.21 17.74
C GLN A 555 12.57 49.93 18.57
N ILE A 556 12.79 50.06 19.89
CA ILE A 556 12.94 48.90 20.78
C ILE A 556 11.68 48.04 20.76
N GLU A 557 10.50 48.66 20.77
CA GLU A 557 9.23 47.95 20.69
C GLU A 557 9.06 47.24 19.34
N TYR A 558 9.34 47.92 18.23
CA TYR A 558 9.33 47.31 16.89
C TYR A 558 10.26 46.08 16.81
N TYR A 559 11.48 46.20 17.36
CA TYR A 559 12.41 45.07 17.40
C TYR A 559 11.91 43.94 18.30
N LYS A 560 11.35 44.23 19.49
CA LYS A 560 10.76 43.21 20.38
C LYS A 560 9.61 42.45 19.71
N GLN A 561 8.69 43.17 19.06
CA GLN A 561 7.54 42.59 18.38
C GLN A 561 7.96 41.70 17.19
N ASN A 562 9.05 42.06 16.50
CA ASN A 562 9.53 41.34 15.32
C ASN A 562 10.52 40.19 15.62
N THR A 563 11.17 40.18 16.78
CA THR A 563 12.24 39.20 17.07
C THR A 563 11.92 38.18 18.15
N GLN A 564 10.96 38.43 19.05
CA GLN A 564 10.79 37.59 20.26
C GLN A 564 9.39 37.03 20.53
N VAL A 565 8.34 37.54 19.88
CA VAL A 565 6.96 37.14 20.22
C VAL A 565 6.36 36.30 19.09
N LYS A 566 6.17 35.00 19.35
CA LYS A 566 5.34 34.14 18.50
C LYS A 566 3.97 34.80 18.32
N PRO A 567 3.45 34.96 17.10
CA PRO A 567 2.18 35.67 16.89
C PRO A 567 0.95 34.80 17.19
N PHE A 568 1.12 33.70 17.91
CA PHE A 568 0.06 32.75 18.23
C PHE A 568 0.37 32.00 19.54
N ILE A 569 -0.67 31.46 20.14
CA ILE A 569 -0.59 30.44 21.19
C ILE A 569 -1.26 29.15 20.71
N THR A 570 -0.82 28.02 21.23
CA THR A 570 -1.43 26.71 20.98
C THR A 570 -2.02 26.17 22.28
N ARG A 571 -3.24 25.62 22.21
CA ARG A 571 -3.92 24.99 23.35
C ARG A 571 -4.32 23.58 23.00
N ASN A 572 -3.86 22.60 23.78
CA ASN A 572 -4.28 21.22 23.56
C ASN A 572 -5.66 21.04 24.16
N ILE A 573 -6.63 20.67 23.32
CA ILE A 573 -8.03 20.49 23.72
C ILE A 573 -8.26 19.08 24.26
N ILE A 574 -7.67 18.10 23.58
CA ILE A 574 -7.63 16.69 23.97
C ILE A 574 -6.21 16.20 23.85
N GLU A 575 -5.78 15.39 24.81
CA GLU A 575 -4.51 14.67 24.77
C GLU A 575 -4.73 13.17 25.03
N PHE A 576 -3.90 12.36 24.40
CA PHE A 576 -3.83 10.92 24.66
C PHE A 576 -2.72 10.65 25.69
N LYS A 577 -3.11 10.26 26.90
CA LYS A 577 -2.19 9.96 28.00
C LYS A 577 -2.49 8.58 28.56
N ASN A 578 -1.44 7.80 28.83
CA ASN A 578 -1.53 6.50 29.49
C ASN A 578 -2.59 5.54 28.88
N GLY A 579 -2.75 5.55 27.55
CA GLY A 579 -3.71 4.68 26.86
C GLY A 579 -5.16 5.17 26.83
N ARG A 580 -5.43 6.42 27.23
CA ARG A 580 -6.77 7.02 27.30
C ARG A 580 -6.80 8.45 26.75
N TYR A 581 -7.93 8.84 26.18
CA TYR A 581 -8.23 10.24 25.84
C TYR A 581 -8.71 11.03 27.05
N GLU A 582 -8.03 12.15 27.32
CA GLU A 582 -8.31 13.08 28.40
C GLU A 582 -8.58 14.47 27.85
N VAL A 583 -9.51 15.20 28.47
CA VAL A 583 -9.68 16.63 28.21
C VAL A 583 -8.48 17.38 28.78
N ALA A 584 -8.04 18.42 28.08
CA ALA A 584 -6.96 19.29 28.53
C ALA A 584 -7.50 20.71 28.72
N GLU A 585 -7.41 21.58 27.71
CA GLU A 585 -7.94 22.96 27.77
C GLU A 585 -9.25 23.11 26.97
N PRO A 586 -10.18 24.00 27.35
CA PRO A 586 -11.39 24.24 26.59
C PRO A 586 -11.12 25.00 25.29
N ILE A 587 -11.96 24.77 24.26
CA ILE A 587 -12.01 25.62 23.08
C ILE A 587 -12.37 27.05 23.52
N THR A 588 -11.75 28.07 22.93
CA THR A 588 -12.10 29.48 23.22
C THR A 588 -13.59 29.77 23.03
N ALA A 589 -14.18 30.60 23.89
CA ALA A 589 -15.61 30.93 23.83
C ALA A 589 -16.03 31.53 22.49
N GLU A 590 -15.18 32.36 21.89
CA GLU A 590 -15.37 32.90 20.54
C GLU A 590 -15.52 31.78 19.50
N LYS A 591 -14.61 30.80 19.50
CA LYS A 591 -14.66 29.71 18.55
C LYS A 591 -15.81 28.75 18.80
N GLN A 592 -16.19 28.52 20.06
CA GLN A 592 -17.41 27.78 20.37
C GLN A 592 -18.66 28.46 19.77
N LYS A 593 -18.74 29.80 19.85
CA LYS A 593 -19.84 30.57 19.25
C LYS A 593 -19.85 30.44 17.73
N GLU A 594 -18.72 30.65 17.07
CA GLU A 594 -18.61 30.51 15.61
C GLU A 594 -18.98 29.11 15.12
N MET A 595 -18.62 28.06 15.88
CA MET A 595 -18.98 26.68 15.56
C MET A 595 -20.49 26.44 15.67
N LEU A 596 -21.12 26.96 16.73
CA LEU A 596 -22.57 26.83 16.95
C LEU A 596 -23.40 27.50 15.85
N GLU A 597 -22.92 28.60 15.27
CA GLU A 597 -23.59 29.29 14.16
C GLU A 597 -23.64 28.46 12.86
N ARG A 598 -22.83 27.40 12.76
CA ARG A 598 -22.78 26.51 11.58
C ARG A 598 -23.52 25.18 11.77
N MET A 599 -23.95 24.90 12.99
CA MET A 599 -24.61 23.65 13.36
C MET A 599 -26.13 23.80 13.36
N SER A 600 -26.84 22.70 13.14
CA SER A 600 -28.28 22.65 13.44
C SER A 600 -28.53 22.78 14.95
N GLU A 601 -29.78 23.06 15.35
CA GLU A 601 -30.14 23.19 16.75
C GLU A 601 -29.84 21.92 17.57
N GLU A 602 -30.13 20.75 17.00
CA GLU A 602 -29.84 19.45 17.63
C GLU A 602 -28.33 19.23 17.80
N GLU A 603 -27.55 19.46 16.75
CA GLU A 603 -26.09 19.33 16.78
C GLU A 603 -25.46 20.34 17.75
N GLY A 604 -25.96 21.57 17.79
CA GLY A 604 -25.51 22.60 18.70
C GLY A 604 -25.79 22.23 20.16
N GLN A 605 -26.91 21.58 20.45
CA GLN A 605 -27.19 21.08 21.80
C GLN A 605 -26.26 19.92 22.19
N GLN A 606 -25.98 18.99 21.26
CA GLN A 606 -25.01 17.92 21.48
C GLN A 606 -23.60 18.50 21.71
N PHE A 607 -23.18 19.50 20.93
CA PHE A 607 -21.90 20.18 21.10
C PHE A 607 -21.80 20.87 22.46
N LYS A 608 -22.84 21.61 22.88
CA LYS A 608 -22.89 22.22 24.22
C LYS A 608 -22.76 21.19 25.33
N ASN A 609 -23.39 20.02 25.17
CA ASN A 609 -23.26 18.94 26.15
C ASN A 609 -21.84 18.37 26.19
N LEU A 610 -21.17 18.22 25.04
CA LEU A 610 -19.77 17.82 24.98
C LEU A 610 -18.86 18.84 25.69
N MET A 611 -19.08 20.14 25.47
CA MET A 611 -18.27 21.21 26.08
C MET A 611 -18.35 21.25 27.61
N LYS A 612 -19.41 20.70 28.23
CA LYS A 612 -19.51 20.59 29.70
C LYS A 612 -18.40 19.74 30.31
N LEU A 613 -17.84 18.79 29.57
CA LEU A 613 -16.75 17.93 30.06
C LEU A 613 -15.47 18.72 30.38
N TRP A 614 -15.26 19.87 29.74
CA TRP A 614 -14.16 20.78 30.05
C TRP A 614 -14.46 21.73 31.22
N GLY A 615 -15.72 21.80 31.67
CA GLY A 615 -16.14 22.59 32.82
C GLY A 615 -16.12 21.83 34.15
N GLU A 616 -16.21 20.50 34.14
CA GLU A 616 -16.22 19.67 35.36
C GLU A 616 -14.82 19.38 35.95
N GLN A 617 -13.73 19.69 35.22
CA GLN A 617 -12.35 19.52 35.69
C GLN A 617 -11.71 20.78 36.31
N ALA A 618 -12.49 21.85 36.45
CA ALA A 618 -12.11 23.06 37.19
C ALA A 618 -12.93 23.15 38.49
N CYS A 619 -12.71 22.20 39.40
CA CYS A 619 -13.12 22.29 40.81
C CYS A 619 -12.02 21.72 41.69
#